data_AF-A0A2S7JBI3-F1
#
_entry.id   AF-A0A2S7JBI3-F1
#
_cell.length_a   1.000
_cell.length_b   1.000
_cell.length_c   1.000
_cell.angle_alpha   90.00
_cell.angle_beta   90.00
_cell.angle_gamma   90.00
#
_symmetry.space_group_name_H-M   'P 1'
#
loop_
_entity.id
_entity.type
_entity.pdbx_description
1 polymer ?
#
loop_
_entity_poly.entity_id
_entity_poly.type
_entity_poly.pdbx_seq_one_letter_code
_entity_poly.pdbx_strand_id
1 'polypeptide(L)'
;MKYATASIALAVAALVTGHAQAADTGKTREQVRAELAEAQRTGDIVASKDMGTDEFASGAGRKLNELNPTAYPAKPAVAGKTREQVRAELAEAQRTGDIAASKDMGTDEFASGVGRKLNELNPAAYPAKPAVAGKTREQVRAELAEAQRTGDIVAGKDVGTDEYASGAGRKLNELFPNLYPATRTN
;
A
#
# COMPACT_ATOMS: atom_id res chain seq x y z
N MET A 1 29.05 -71.13 -24.38
CA MET A 1 29.59 -69.97 -25.12
C MET A 1 28.39 -69.09 -25.47
N LYS A 2 28.27 -67.78 -25.24
CA LYS A 2 29.05 -66.68 -24.67
C LYS A 2 28.03 -65.51 -24.52
N TYR A 3 28.29 -64.62 -23.57
CA TYR A 3 27.86 -63.21 -23.35
C TYR A 3 27.19 -62.47 -24.56
N ALA A 4 26.42 -61.39 -24.46
CA ALA A 4 26.30 -60.34 -23.45
C ALA A 4 25.13 -59.37 -23.80
N THR A 5 24.68 -58.67 -22.76
CA THR A 5 24.09 -57.31 -22.69
C THR A 5 24.20 -56.36 -23.89
N ALA A 6 23.14 -55.56 -24.15
CA ALA A 6 23.24 -54.10 -24.33
C ALA A 6 21.86 -53.41 -24.41
N SER A 7 21.66 -52.43 -23.52
CA SER A 7 20.53 -51.52 -23.39
C SER A 7 20.62 -50.38 -24.42
N ILE A 8 19.50 -49.92 -24.99
CA ILE A 8 19.38 -48.53 -25.48
C ILE A 8 18.00 -48.00 -25.09
N ALA A 9 18.01 -47.05 -24.15
CA ALA A 9 16.92 -46.16 -23.84
C ALA A 9 16.77 -45.11 -24.95
N LEU A 10 15.54 -44.78 -25.32
CA LEU A 10 15.25 -43.50 -25.97
C LEU A 10 13.91 -42.95 -25.44
N ALA A 11 14.01 -42.12 -24.41
CA ALA A 11 12.94 -41.24 -23.97
C ALA A 11 12.84 -40.09 -24.98
N VAL A 12 11.68 -39.97 -25.65
CA VAL A 12 11.36 -38.79 -26.46
C VAL A 12 10.36 -37.96 -25.68
N ALA A 13 10.85 -36.85 -25.15
CA ALA A 13 10.09 -35.81 -24.50
C ALA A 13 9.20 -35.11 -25.54
N ALA A 14 7.88 -35.25 -25.41
CA ALA A 14 6.93 -34.34 -26.06
C ALA A 14 6.63 -33.21 -25.08
N LEU A 15 7.36 -32.10 -25.27
CA LEU A 15 7.19 -30.83 -24.60
C LEU A 15 5.85 -30.21 -25.06
N VAL A 16 4.77 -30.40 -24.30
CA VAL A 16 3.56 -29.59 -24.48
C VAL A 16 3.78 -28.25 -23.81
N THR A 17 4.21 -27.29 -24.62
CA THR A 17 4.22 -25.86 -24.30
C THR A 17 2.80 -25.30 -24.39
N GLY A 18 2.42 -24.52 -23.38
CA GLY A 18 1.55 -23.37 -23.59
C GLY A 18 0.10 -23.48 -23.15
N HIS A 19 -0.15 -23.55 -21.83
CA HIS A 19 -1.34 -22.93 -21.24
C HIS A 19 -0.88 -21.89 -20.22
N ALA A 20 -0.50 -20.71 -20.73
CA ALA A 20 -0.44 -19.50 -19.92
C ALA A 20 -1.88 -19.07 -19.63
N GLN A 21 -2.43 -19.51 -18.50
CA GLN A 21 -3.67 -19.01 -17.96
C GLN A 21 -3.31 -17.96 -16.91
N ALA A 22 -3.62 -16.70 -17.24
CA ALA A 22 -3.70 -15.61 -16.30
C ALA A 22 -4.83 -15.91 -15.31
N ALA A 23 -4.49 -16.61 -14.22
CA ALA A 23 -5.18 -16.47 -12.96
C ALA A 23 -4.33 -15.53 -12.12
N ASP A 24 -4.96 -14.70 -11.31
CA ASP A 24 -4.35 -14.26 -10.07
C ASP A 24 -4.07 -15.55 -9.26
N THR A 25 -2.92 -16.18 -9.53
CA THR A 25 -2.55 -17.46 -8.94
C THR A 25 -2.19 -17.14 -7.52
N GLY A 26 -3.18 -17.17 -6.63
CA GLY A 26 -2.97 -17.15 -5.20
C GLY A 26 -1.82 -18.10 -4.82
N LYS A 27 -1.12 -17.76 -3.74
CA LYS A 27 0.07 -18.49 -3.28
C LYS A 27 -0.16 -20.01 -3.34
N THR A 28 0.78 -20.76 -3.91
CA THR A 28 0.70 -22.22 -3.93
C THR A 28 0.77 -22.76 -2.50
N ARG A 29 0.27 -23.99 -2.26
CA ARG A 29 0.32 -24.59 -0.91
C ARG A 29 1.76 -24.70 -0.40
N GLU A 30 2.71 -24.92 -1.31
CA GLU A 30 4.14 -24.98 -1.04
C GLU A 30 4.65 -23.59 -0.58
N GLN A 31 4.25 -22.52 -1.27
CA GLN A 31 4.61 -21.14 -0.89
C GLN A 31 4.02 -20.77 0.48
N VAL A 32 2.75 -21.11 0.73
CA VAL A 32 2.11 -20.87 2.03
C VAL A 32 2.81 -21.64 3.16
N ARG A 33 3.21 -22.88 2.92
CA ARG A 33 3.98 -23.68 3.90
C ARG A 33 5.35 -23.09 4.17
N ALA A 34 6.04 -22.62 3.12
CA ALA A 34 7.33 -21.96 3.26
C ALA A 34 7.21 -20.66 4.08
N GLU A 35 6.20 -19.84 3.80
CA GLU A 35 5.93 -18.60 4.52
C GLU A 35 5.53 -18.85 5.99
N LEU A 36 4.70 -19.86 6.25
CA LEU A 36 4.34 -20.24 7.62
C LEU A 36 5.56 -20.70 8.41
N ALA A 37 6.41 -21.54 7.80
CA ALA A 37 7.65 -22.00 8.44
C ALA A 37 8.61 -20.83 8.71
N GLU A 38 8.68 -19.85 7.82
CA GLU A 38 9.47 -18.63 8.00
C GLU A 38 8.91 -17.73 9.11
N ALA A 39 7.59 -17.52 9.16
CA ALA A 39 6.92 -16.76 10.21
C ALA A 39 7.14 -17.41 11.59
N GLN A 40 7.06 -18.74 11.67
CA GLN A 40 7.37 -19.50 12.89
C GLN A 40 8.84 -19.33 13.31
N ARG A 41 9.77 -19.47 12.36
CA ARG A 41 11.21 -19.33 12.61
C ARG A 41 11.59 -17.93 13.08
N THR A 42 10.97 -16.90 12.51
CA THR A 42 11.28 -15.50 12.80
C THR A 42 10.44 -14.92 13.94
N GLY A 43 9.44 -15.65 14.43
CA GLY A 43 8.48 -15.16 15.40
C GLY A 43 7.57 -14.05 14.86
N ASP A 44 7.42 -13.95 13.53
CA ASP A 44 6.48 -13.05 12.87
C ASP A 44 5.06 -13.63 12.90
N ILE A 45 4.60 -13.92 14.11
CA ILE A 45 3.27 -14.45 14.41
C ILE A 45 2.67 -13.54 15.47
N VAL A 46 1.44 -13.09 15.24
CA VAL A 46 0.69 -12.29 16.21
C VAL A 46 0.47 -13.13 17.45
N ALA A 47 0.84 -12.60 18.60
CA ALA A 47 0.67 -13.25 19.87
C ALA A 47 -0.79 -13.21 20.33
N SER A 48 -1.20 -14.25 21.03
CA SER A 48 -2.52 -14.29 21.67
C SER A 48 -2.61 -13.20 22.74
N LYS A 49 -3.84 -12.74 23.02
CA LYS A 49 -4.11 -11.73 24.05
C LYS A 49 -3.49 -12.06 25.42
N ASP A 50 -3.45 -13.35 25.75
CA ASP A 50 -3.02 -13.87 27.04
C ASP A 50 -1.49 -14.05 27.16
N MET A 51 -0.72 -13.88 26.06
CA MET A 51 0.74 -14.04 26.05
C MET A 51 1.48 -12.75 26.49
N GLY A 52 0.88 -12.01 27.43
CA GLY A 52 1.48 -10.81 28.01
C GLY A 52 2.70 -11.10 28.87
N THR A 53 3.64 -10.15 28.93
CA THR A 53 4.81 -10.23 29.83
C THR A 53 4.45 -9.92 31.27
N ASP A 54 3.29 -9.32 31.51
CA ASP A 54 2.76 -8.97 32.82
C ASP A 54 1.23 -8.84 32.76
N GLU A 55 0.60 -8.70 33.93
CA GLU A 55 -0.86 -8.63 34.12
C GLU A 55 -1.52 -7.43 33.40
N PHE A 56 -0.74 -6.39 33.09
CA PHE A 56 -1.23 -5.16 32.45
C PHE A 56 -0.92 -5.10 30.95
N ALA A 57 0.08 -5.86 30.48
CA ALA A 57 0.58 -5.82 29.11
C ALA A 57 0.11 -7.05 28.33
N SER A 58 -1.08 -6.98 27.74
CA SER A 58 -1.59 -8.00 26.82
C SER A 58 -0.65 -8.24 25.62
N GLY A 59 -0.56 -9.49 25.15
CA GLY A 59 0.14 -9.82 23.89
C GLY A 59 -0.61 -9.36 22.63
N ALA A 60 -1.85 -8.88 22.75
CA ALA A 60 -2.69 -8.52 21.61
C ALA A 60 -2.03 -7.46 20.72
N GLY A 61 -1.93 -7.77 19.42
CA GLY A 61 -1.35 -6.87 18.42
C GLY A 61 0.18 -6.84 18.39
N ARG A 62 0.87 -7.56 19.30
CA ARG A 62 2.32 -7.73 19.30
C ARG A 62 2.72 -9.04 18.62
N LYS A 63 3.92 -9.08 18.05
CA LYS A 63 4.50 -10.31 17.48
C LYS A 63 5.27 -11.11 18.54
N LEU A 64 5.37 -12.42 18.38
CA LEU A 64 6.12 -13.27 19.33
C LEU A 64 7.60 -12.86 19.45
N ASN A 65 8.23 -12.40 18.36
CA ASN A 65 9.59 -11.89 18.39
C ASN A 65 9.77 -10.54 19.10
N GLU A 66 8.69 -9.78 19.30
CA GLU A 66 8.71 -8.54 20.09
C GLU A 66 8.53 -8.84 21.58
N LEU A 67 7.76 -9.87 21.92
CA LEU A 67 7.54 -10.32 23.29
C LEU A 67 8.73 -11.10 23.85
N ASN A 68 9.35 -11.95 23.02
CA ASN A 68 10.48 -12.79 23.42
C ASN A 68 11.62 -12.73 22.40
N PRO A 69 12.32 -11.59 22.28
CA PRO A 69 13.35 -11.39 21.27
C PRO A 69 14.55 -12.33 21.42
N THR A 70 14.78 -12.93 22.60
CA THR A 70 15.88 -13.88 22.83
C THR A 70 15.58 -15.27 22.29
N ALA A 71 14.30 -15.62 22.08
CA ALA A 71 13.89 -16.91 21.53
C ALA A 71 13.87 -16.96 19.99
N TYR A 72 14.07 -15.82 19.33
CA TYR A 72 14.02 -15.72 17.87
C TYR A 72 15.31 -15.13 17.31
N PRO A 73 15.66 -15.41 16.04
CA PRO A 73 16.78 -14.79 15.38
C PRO A 73 16.63 -13.26 15.36
N ALA A 74 17.71 -12.54 15.65
CA ALA A 74 17.73 -11.10 15.54
C ALA A 74 17.35 -10.69 14.11
N LYS A 75 16.35 -9.81 13.98
CA LYS A 75 16.01 -9.23 12.68
C LYS A 75 17.25 -8.49 12.14
N PRO A 76 17.52 -8.59 10.83
CA PRO A 76 18.52 -7.72 10.23
C PRO A 76 18.12 -6.28 10.54
N ALA A 77 19.05 -5.52 11.13
CA ALA A 77 18.84 -4.12 11.35
C ALA A 77 18.69 -3.46 9.98
N VAL A 78 17.45 -3.10 9.62
CA VAL A 78 17.23 -2.20 8.49
C VAL A 78 17.89 -0.90 8.90
N ALA A 79 18.92 -0.48 8.15
CA ALA A 79 19.61 0.77 8.42
C ALA A 79 18.59 1.91 8.35
N GLY A 80 18.19 2.39 9.52
CA GLY A 80 17.38 3.59 9.63
C GLY A 80 18.19 4.81 9.20
N LYS A 81 17.51 5.97 9.11
CA LYS A 81 18.19 7.23 8.82
C LYS A 81 19.26 7.49 9.87
N THR A 82 20.43 7.97 9.44
CA THR A 82 21.48 8.37 10.37
C THR A 82 21.04 9.59 11.17
N ARG A 83 21.69 9.86 12.31
CA ARG A 83 21.38 11.06 13.11
C ARG A 83 21.60 12.34 12.30
N GLU A 84 22.57 12.34 11.40
CA GLU A 84 22.89 13.43 10.50
C GLU A 84 21.75 13.67 9.50
N GLN A 85 21.21 12.60 8.90
CA GLN A 85 20.06 12.68 7.99
C GLN A 85 18.82 13.20 8.70
N VAL A 86 18.52 12.70 9.91
CA VAL A 86 17.39 13.18 10.70
C VAL A 86 17.54 14.66 11.07
N ARG A 87 18.76 15.10 11.42
CA ARG A 87 19.04 16.52 11.72
C ARG A 87 18.89 17.40 10.48
N ALA A 88 19.35 16.93 9.32
CA ALA A 88 19.19 17.65 8.06
C ALA A 88 17.70 17.82 7.71
N GLU A 89 16.91 16.76 7.82
CA GLU A 89 15.46 16.82 7.57
C GLU A 89 14.73 17.73 8.55
N LEU A 90 15.08 17.67 9.84
CA LEU A 90 14.48 18.56 10.85
C LEU A 90 14.81 20.02 10.56
N ALA A 91 16.07 20.33 10.22
CA ALA A 91 16.49 21.68 9.86
C ALA A 91 15.77 22.17 8.59
N GLU A 92 15.54 21.30 7.62
CA GLU A 92 14.78 21.63 6.42
C GLU A 92 13.29 21.88 6.71
N ALA A 93 12.66 21.05 7.54
CA ALA A 93 11.28 21.23 7.97
C ALA A 93 11.11 22.55 8.73
N GLN A 94 12.06 22.90 9.61
CA GLN A 94 12.08 24.19 10.31
C GLN A 94 12.23 25.36 9.33
N ARG A 95 13.16 25.27 8.38
CA ARG A 95 13.40 26.32 7.38
C ARG A 95 12.20 26.54 6.46
N THR A 96 11.51 25.47 6.07
CA THR A 96 10.38 25.52 5.13
C THR A 96 9.03 25.70 5.82
N GLY A 97 8.98 25.61 7.15
CA GLY A 97 7.74 25.62 7.91
C GLY A 97 6.87 24.38 7.66
N ASP A 98 7.46 23.29 7.18
CA ASP A 98 6.81 21.98 7.07
C ASP A 98 6.74 21.28 8.43
N ILE A 99 6.13 21.98 9.39
CA ILE A 99 5.93 21.56 10.76
C ILE A 99 4.44 21.68 11.04
N ALA A 100 3.85 20.62 11.59
CA ALA A 100 2.46 20.64 12.03
C ALA A 100 2.28 21.71 13.11
N ALA A 101 1.27 22.55 12.93
CA ALA A 101 0.96 23.59 13.90
C ALA A 101 0.25 23.00 15.13
N SER A 102 0.46 23.63 16.28
CA SER A 102 -0.28 23.28 17.49
C SER A 102 -1.73 23.75 17.37
N LYS A 103 -2.59 23.20 18.23
CA LYS A 103 -4.02 23.56 18.28
C LYS A 103 -4.23 25.08 18.48
N ASP A 104 -3.35 25.69 19.25
CA ASP A 104 -3.45 27.09 19.70
C ASP A 104 -2.85 28.10 18.71
N MET A 105 -2.16 27.64 17.66
CA MET A 105 -1.56 28.50 16.63
C MET A 105 -2.57 28.95 15.56
N GLY A 106 -3.84 29.04 15.93
CA GLY A 106 -4.90 29.53 15.06
C GLY A 106 -4.77 31.00 14.68
N THR A 107 -5.27 31.37 13.51
CA THR A 107 -5.35 32.78 13.09
C THR A 107 -6.46 33.55 13.83
N ASP A 108 -7.40 32.83 14.43
CA ASP A 108 -8.51 33.36 15.22
C ASP A 108 -9.02 32.28 16.20
N GLU A 109 -9.94 32.67 17.08
CA GLU A 109 -10.52 31.83 18.14
C GLU A 109 -11.28 30.59 17.60
N PHE A 110 -11.72 30.63 16.33
CA PHE A 110 -12.47 29.55 15.68
C PHE A 110 -11.59 28.68 14.78
N ALA A 111 -10.46 29.20 14.30
CA ALA A 111 -9.59 28.55 13.34
C ALA A 111 -8.39 27.90 14.03
N SER A 112 -8.55 26.68 14.54
CA SER A 112 -7.43 25.91 15.13
C SER A 112 -6.28 25.62 14.14
N GLY A 113 -5.04 25.56 14.63
CA GLY A 113 -3.89 25.11 13.83
C GLY A 113 -3.88 23.61 13.52
N VAL A 114 -4.78 22.80 14.12
CA VAL A 114 -4.84 21.35 13.87
C VAL A 114 -5.02 21.06 12.38
N GLY A 115 -4.17 20.18 11.87
CA GLY A 115 -4.18 19.74 10.46
C GLY A 115 -3.54 20.72 9.48
N ARG A 116 -3.01 21.86 9.96
CA ARG A 116 -2.29 22.85 9.14
C ARG A 116 -0.80 22.86 9.46
N LYS A 117 0.01 23.27 8.49
CA LYS A 117 1.45 23.50 8.64
C LYS A 117 1.74 24.95 9.00
N LEU A 118 2.88 25.21 9.64
CA LEU A 118 3.28 26.58 10.00
C LEU A 118 3.41 27.50 8.77
N ASN A 119 3.89 26.97 7.64
CA ASN A 119 3.97 27.72 6.39
C ASN A 119 2.62 28.01 5.72
N GLU A 120 1.56 27.30 6.09
CA GLU A 120 0.20 27.57 5.63
C GLU A 120 -0.47 28.64 6.51
N LEU A 121 -0.15 28.64 7.81
CA LEU A 121 -0.65 29.63 8.77
C LEU A 121 0.03 30.99 8.64
N ASN A 122 1.35 31.00 8.41
CA ASN A 122 2.12 32.22 8.24
C ASN A 122 3.06 32.12 7.03
N PRO A 123 2.54 32.20 5.80
CA PRO A 123 3.35 32.09 4.59
C PRO A 123 4.45 33.15 4.49
N ALA A 124 4.25 34.32 5.11
CA ALA A 124 5.22 35.42 5.09
C ALA A 124 6.49 35.14 5.92
N ALA A 125 6.42 34.24 6.91
CA ALA A 125 7.55 33.86 7.74
C ALA A 125 8.44 32.76 7.14
N TYR A 126 8.03 32.17 6.02
CA TYR A 126 8.72 31.05 5.40
C TYR A 126 9.04 31.33 3.92
N PRO A 127 10.08 30.70 3.37
CA PRO A 127 10.39 30.82 1.96
C PRO A 127 9.21 30.31 1.13
N ALA A 128 8.87 31.05 0.07
CA ALA A 128 7.84 30.64 -0.88
C ALA A 128 8.20 29.25 -1.43
N LYS A 129 7.25 28.30 -1.33
CA LYS A 129 7.42 27.01 -1.98
C LYS A 129 7.57 27.23 -3.49
N PRO A 130 8.49 26.53 -4.16
CA PRO A 130 8.51 26.52 -5.61
C PRO A 130 7.12 26.07 -6.07
N ALA A 131 6.48 26.91 -6.89
CA ALA A 131 5.22 26.53 -7.51
C ALA A 131 5.51 25.33 -8.42
N VAL A 132 5.17 24.13 -7.94
CA VAL A 132 5.10 22.97 -8.81
C VAL A 132 4.03 23.32 -9.83
N ALA A 133 4.41 23.39 -11.11
CA ALA A 133 3.47 23.71 -12.18
C ALA A 133 2.30 22.72 -12.10
N GLY A 134 1.16 23.19 -11.60
CA GLY A 134 -0.07 22.42 -11.59
C GLY A 134 -0.52 22.15 -13.02
N LYS A 135 -1.45 21.22 -13.18
CA LYS A 135 -2.07 20.96 -14.49
C LYS A 135 -2.65 22.27 -15.03
N THR A 136 -2.44 22.53 -16.32
CA THR A 136 -3.06 23.69 -16.97
C THR A 136 -4.57 23.50 -17.03
N ARG A 137 -5.33 24.59 -17.23
CA ARG A 137 -6.79 24.49 -17.38
C ARG A 137 -7.17 23.58 -18.55
N GLU A 138 -6.36 23.57 -19.61
CA GLU A 138 -6.53 22.71 -20.78
C GLU A 138 -6.33 21.24 -20.42
N GLN A 139 -5.30 20.90 -19.65
CA GLN A 139 -5.06 19.54 -19.17
C GLN A 139 -6.19 19.05 -18.27
N VAL A 140 -6.64 19.88 -17.32
CA VAL A 140 -7.79 19.55 -16.45
C VAL A 140 -9.06 19.33 -17.26
N ARG A 141 -9.31 20.16 -18.29
CA ARG A 141 -10.47 19.98 -19.19
C ARG A 141 -10.38 18.70 -20.01
N ALA A 142 -9.19 18.37 -20.51
CA ALA A 142 -8.97 17.13 -21.26
C ALA A 142 -9.21 15.90 -20.37
N GLU A 143 -8.69 15.89 -19.15
CA GLU A 143 -8.91 14.81 -18.19
C GLU A 143 -10.38 14.69 -17.77
N LEU A 144 -11.07 15.82 -17.52
CA LEU A 144 -12.49 15.79 -17.20
C LEU A 144 -13.33 15.25 -18.35
N ALA A 145 -13.03 15.67 -19.59
CA ALA A 145 -13.71 15.17 -20.78
C ALA A 145 -13.44 13.66 -20.97
N GLU A 146 -12.22 13.20 -20.69
CA GLU A 146 -11.88 11.79 -20.73
C GLU A 146 -12.62 10.99 -19.66
N ALA A 147 -12.64 11.45 -18.41
CA ALA A 147 -13.37 10.81 -17.31
C ALA A 147 -14.88 10.72 -17.61
N GLN A 148 -15.46 11.78 -18.19
CA GLN A 148 -16.85 11.78 -18.65
C GLN A 148 -17.08 10.78 -19.79
N ARG A 149 -16.15 10.68 -20.73
CA ARG A 149 -16.24 9.74 -21.85
C ARG A 149 -16.10 8.29 -21.40
N THR A 150 -15.20 7.98 -20.47
CA THR A 150 -14.90 6.62 -20.01
C THR A 150 -15.77 6.18 -18.83
N GLY A 151 -16.51 7.10 -18.22
CA GLY A 151 -17.27 6.84 -17.00
C GLY A 151 -16.39 6.65 -15.77
N ASP A 152 -15.13 7.11 -15.81
CA ASP A 152 -14.20 7.13 -14.67
C ASP A 152 -14.55 8.28 -13.70
N ILE A 153 -15.79 8.26 -13.24
CA ILE A 153 -16.37 9.23 -12.31
C ILE A 153 -16.96 8.43 -11.18
N VAL A 154 -16.57 8.74 -9.95
CA VAL A 154 -17.14 8.11 -8.75
C VAL A 154 -18.60 8.54 -8.62
N ALA A 155 -19.49 7.57 -8.52
CA ALA A 155 -20.90 7.80 -8.39
C ALA A 155 -21.26 8.31 -6.98
N GLY A 156 -22.22 9.23 -6.91
CA GLY A 156 -22.80 9.66 -5.64
C GLY A 156 -23.57 8.54 -4.96
N LYS A 157 -23.80 8.67 -3.65
CA LYS A 157 -24.53 7.66 -2.87
C LYS A 157 -25.94 7.35 -3.41
N ASP A 158 -26.57 8.35 -4.05
CA ASP A 158 -27.95 8.30 -4.58
C ASP A 158 -28.00 7.74 -6.00
N VAL A 159 -26.86 7.40 -6.60
CA VAL A 159 -26.77 6.81 -7.93
C VAL A 159 -26.61 5.30 -7.76
N GLY A 160 -27.60 4.50 -8.13
CA GLY A 160 -27.61 3.05 -7.97
C GLY A 160 -28.41 2.37 -9.06
N THR A 161 -28.22 1.07 -9.24
CA THR A 161 -29.03 0.25 -10.18
C THR A 161 -30.38 -0.14 -9.58
N ASP A 162 -30.50 -0.09 -8.25
CA ASP A 162 -31.71 -0.40 -7.50
C ASP A 162 -31.70 0.35 -6.14
N GLU A 163 -32.82 0.30 -5.43
CA GLU A 163 -33.05 0.99 -4.14
C GLU A 163 -32.12 0.52 -3.01
N TYR A 164 -31.53 -0.68 -3.14
CA TYR A 164 -30.68 -1.30 -2.12
C TYR A 164 -29.18 -1.23 -2.44
N ALA A 165 -28.80 -0.92 -3.67
CA ALA A 165 -27.44 -0.89 -4.16
C ALA A 165 -26.95 0.56 -4.36
N SER A 166 -26.39 1.17 -3.32
CA SER A 166 -25.71 2.46 -3.45
C SER A 166 -24.52 2.38 -4.42
N GLY A 167 -24.35 3.40 -5.24
CA GLY A 167 -23.16 3.59 -6.08
C GLY A 167 -22.00 4.25 -5.34
N ALA A 168 -22.14 4.55 -4.04
CA ALA A 168 -21.07 5.16 -3.26
C ALA A 168 -19.76 4.37 -3.39
N GLY A 169 -18.72 5.02 -3.91
CA GLY A 169 -17.40 4.43 -4.11
C GLY A 169 -17.24 3.57 -5.36
N ARG A 170 -18.29 3.39 -6.17
CA ARG A 170 -18.22 2.74 -7.50
C ARG A 170 -18.12 3.77 -8.61
N LYS A 171 -17.49 3.40 -9.73
CA LYS A 171 -17.40 4.26 -10.92
C LYS A 171 -18.64 4.13 -11.80
N LEU A 172 -18.98 5.17 -12.56
CA LEU A 172 -20.16 5.15 -13.44
C LEU A 172 -20.07 4.08 -14.53
N ASN A 173 -18.87 3.76 -15.02
CA ASN A 173 -18.66 2.66 -15.97
C ASN A 173 -18.83 1.26 -15.37
N GLU A 174 -18.64 1.10 -14.06
CA GLU A 174 -18.92 -0.15 -13.33
C GLU A 174 -20.42 -0.33 -13.11
N LEU A 175 -21.13 0.76 -12.82
CA LEU A 175 -22.58 0.76 -12.60
C LEU A 175 -23.37 0.64 -13.91
N PHE A 176 -22.92 1.33 -14.95
CA PHE A 176 -23.61 1.45 -16.24
C PHE A 176 -22.66 1.11 -17.40
N PRO A 177 -22.17 -0.15 -17.49
CA PRO A 177 -21.19 -0.55 -18.50
C PRO A 177 -21.68 -0.36 -19.94
N ASN A 178 -22.99 -0.31 -20.16
CA ASN A 178 -23.58 -0.09 -21.48
C ASN A 178 -23.60 1.39 -21.91
N LEU A 179 -23.41 2.33 -20.97
CA LEU A 179 -23.41 3.78 -21.26
C LEU A 179 -22.01 4.33 -21.55
N TYR A 180 -20.97 3.54 -21.28
CA TYR A 180 -19.59 3.93 -21.42
C TYR A 180 -18.83 2.94 -22.31
N PRO A 181 -17.84 3.41 -23.09
CA PRO A 181 -17.02 2.52 -23.89
C PRO A 181 -16.25 1.57 -22.97
N ALA A 182 -16.25 0.28 -23.30
CA ALA A 182 -15.46 -0.71 -22.58
C ALA A 182 -13.98 -0.30 -22.63
N THR A 183 -13.42 0.06 -21.47
CA THR A 183 -11.98 0.30 -21.35
C THR A 183 -11.27 -1.03 -21.52
N ARG A 184 -10.77 -1.32 -22.73
CA ARG A 184 -9.75 -2.35 -22.91
C ARG A 184 -8.47 -1.81 -22.30
N THR A 185 -8.22 -2.21 -21.06
CA THR A 185 -6.89 -2.15 -20.45
C THR A 185 -5.98 -3.03 -21.32
N ASN A 186 -5.04 -2.42 -22.04
CA ASN A 186 -3.91 -3.13 -22.64
C ASN A 186 -2.81 -3.30 -21.59
#